data_AF-A0A0F9KAW5-F1
#
_entry.id   AF-A0A0F9KAW5-F1
#
_cell.length_a   1.000
_cell.length_b   1.000
_cell.length_c   1.000
_cell.angle_alpha   90.00
_cell.angle_beta   90.00
_cell.angle_gamma   90.00
#
_symmetry.space_group_name_H-M   'P 1'
#
loop_
_entity.id
_entity.type
_entity.pdbx_description
1 polymer ?
#
loop_
_entity_poly.entity_id
_entity_poly.type
_entity_poly.pdbx_seq_one_letter_code
_entity_poly.pdbx_strand_id
1 'polypeptide(L)'
;MLHDIELDKKVPEKTKIVKDVAECAREFYKLKNKIRIKSDLSLRDLYRGLELSVKHPLKKAQEKLDQAVKKAYYYGLPKNMQKEDPLEFLLGLNLLCYKKEKEGHQIVGPGLPSFCNEDKVYFSDDTIGLKGIEGD
;
A
#
# COMPACT_ATOMS: atom_id res chain seq x y z
N MET A 1 -25.43 -15.33 19.63
CA MET A 1 -25.42 -16.07 18.36
C MET A 1 -25.55 -15.19 17.10
N LEU A 2 -25.55 -13.84 17.20
CA LEU A 2 -25.57 -12.95 16.02
C LEU A 2 -24.25 -12.19 15.78
N HIS A 3 -23.27 -12.27 16.70
CA HIS A 3 -21.99 -11.57 16.55
C HIS A 3 -21.04 -12.26 15.56
N ASP A 4 -21.17 -13.57 15.35
CA ASP A 4 -20.21 -14.34 14.54
C ASP A 4 -20.42 -14.15 13.02
N ILE A 5 -21.65 -13.93 12.57
CA ILE A 5 -21.98 -13.75 11.14
C ILE A 5 -21.48 -12.40 10.61
N GLU A 6 -21.38 -11.38 11.47
CA GLU A 6 -20.93 -10.03 11.09
C GLU A 6 -19.39 -9.92 11.04
N LEU A 7 -18.70 -10.68 11.90
CA LEU A 7 -17.24 -10.84 11.86
C LEU A 7 -16.81 -11.59 10.60
N ASP A 8 -17.52 -12.65 10.22
CA ASP A 8 -17.18 -13.52 9.09
C ASP A 8 -17.39 -12.84 7.71
N LYS A 9 -18.26 -11.82 7.63
CA LYS A 9 -18.39 -10.96 6.42
C LYS A 9 -17.33 -9.83 6.37
N LYS A 10 -16.82 -9.36 7.50
CA LYS A 10 -15.80 -8.30 7.57
C LYS A 10 -14.39 -8.81 7.23
N VAL A 11 -14.06 -10.06 7.56
CA VAL A 11 -12.77 -10.69 7.21
C VAL A 11 -12.50 -10.76 5.69
N PRO A 12 -13.43 -11.24 4.84
CA PRO A 12 -13.21 -11.29 3.39
C PRO A 12 -13.14 -9.89 2.77
N GLU A 13 -13.87 -8.91 3.32
CA GLU A 13 -13.79 -7.52 2.89
C GLU A 13 -12.43 -6.88 3.22
N LYS A 14 -11.92 -7.07 4.45
CA LYS A 14 -10.57 -6.65 4.87
C LYS A 14 -9.49 -7.24 3.96
N THR A 15 -9.60 -8.54 3.70
CA THR A 15 -8.66 -9.29 2.86
C THR A 15 -8.66 -8.76 1.42
N LYS A 16 -9.85 -8.41 0.90
CA LYS A 16 -10.00 -7.83 -0.43
C LYS A 16 -9.30 -6.47 -0.55
N ILE A 17 -9.46 -5.59 0.44
CA ILE A 17 -8.82 -4.26 0.40
C ILE A 17 -7.29 -4.38 0.36
N VAL A 18 -6.71 -5.30 1.11
CA VAL A 18 -5.25 -5.55 1.06
C VAL A 18 -4.83 -6.14 -0.30
N LYS A 19 -5.64 -7.02 -0.89
CA LYS A 19 -5.40 -7.57 -2.24
C LYS A 19 -5.45 -6.47 -3.31
N ASP A 20 -6.39 -5.53 -3.20
CA ASP A 20 -6.51 -4.39 -4.13
C ASP A 20 -5.25 -3.50 -4.08
N VAL A 21 -4.70 -3.26 -2.88
CA VAL A 21 -3.42 -2.53 -2.72
C VAL A 21 -2.28 -3.30 -3.41
N ALA A 22 -2.18 -4.61 -3.17
CA ALA A 22 -1.14 -5.44 -3.77
C ALA A 22 -1.22 -5.47 -5.31
N GLU A 23 -2.44 -5.52 -5.87
CA GLU A 23 -2.66 -5.46 -7.32
C GLU A 23 -2.26 -4.10 -7.90
N CYS A 24 -2.72 -3.00 -7.31
CA CYS A 24 -2.36 -1.65 -7.76
C CYS A 24 -0.84 -1.43 -7.69
N ALA A 25 -0.19 -1.95 -6.66
CA ALA A 25 1.26 -1.89 -6.53
C ALA A 25 1.94 -2.63 -7.69
N ARG A 26 1.57 -3.89 -7.95
CA ARG A 26 2.13 -4.66 -9.07
C ARG A 26 1.95 -3.97 -10.41
N GLU A 27 0.76 -3.43 -10.68
CA GLU A 27 0.48 -2.68 -11.91
C GLU A 27 1.40 -1.45 -12.05
N PHE A 28 1.55 -0.69 -10.97
CA PHE A 28 2.44 0.48 -10.92
C PHE A 28 3.89 0.09 -11.22
N TYR A 29 4.42 -0.96 -10.56
CA TYR A 29 5.78 -1.44 -10.80
C TYR A 29 6.00 -1.95 -12.23
N LYS A 30 5.05 -2.73 -12.78
CA LYS A 30 5.11 -3.19 -14.18
C LYS A 30 5.14 -2.01 -15.16
N LEU A 31 4.31 -1.00 -14.95
CA LEU A 31 4.29 0.20 -15.78
C LEU A 31 5.60 1.00 -15.64
N LYS A 32 6.09 1.20 -14.41
CA LYS A 32 7.35 1.87 -14.11
C LYS A 32 8.52 1.21 -14.85
N ASN A 33 8.64 -0.11 -14.73
CA ASN A 33 9.70 -0.88 -15.39
C ASN A 33 9.57 -0.86 -16.91
N LYS A 34 8.34 -0.94 -17.45
CA LYS A 34 8.11 -0.83 -18.89
C LYS A 34 8.56 0.52 -19.45
N ILE A 35 8.25 1.62 -18.77
CA ILE A 35 8.68 2.97 -19.18
C ILE A 35 10.19 3.08 -19.08
N ARG A 36 10.78 2.63 -17.96
CA ARG A 36 12.22 2.65 -17.73
C ARG A 36 13.00 1.93 -18.84
N ILE A 37 12.59 0.70 -19.18
CA ILE A 37 13.24 -0.11 -20.22
C ILE A 37 13.02 0.48 -21.61
N LYS A 38 11.80 0.95 -21.92
CA LYS A 38 11.49 1.49 -23.26
C LYS A 38 12.20 2.80 -23.55
N SER A 39 12.39 3.64 -22.55
CA SER A 39 12.95 4.99 -22.69
C SER A 39 14.42 5.10 -22.26
N ASP A 40 15.04 3.99 -21.86
CA ASP A 40 16.40 3.92 -21.30
C ASP A 40 16.69 4.99 -20.25
N LEU A 41 15.70 5.29 -19.41
CA LEU A 41 15.79 6.32 -18.39
C LEU A 41 16.32 5.75 -17.09
N SER A 42 17.13 6.52 -16.37
CA SER A 42 17.40 6.23 -14.97
C SER A 42 16.13 6.35 -14.13
N LEU A 43 16.07 5.68 -12.97
CA LEU A 43 14.96 5.87 -12.03
C LEU A 43 14.81 7.34 -11.61
N ARG A 44 15.94 8.05 -11.47
CA ARG A 44 15.94 9.48 -11.13
C ARG A 44 15.26 10.31 -12.22
N ASP A 45 15.55 10.04 -13.49
CA ASP A 45 14.92 10.75 -14.61
C ASP A 45 13.43 10.47 -14.69
N LEU A 46 13.02 9.22 -14.40
CA LEU A 46 11.63 8.82 -14.35
C LEU A 46 10.84 9.58 -13.27
N TYR A 47 11.40 9.70 -12.06
CA TYR A 47 10.77 10.46 -10.97
C TYR A 47 10.77 11.98 -11.23
N ARG A 48 11.82 12.52 -11.85
CA ARG A 48 11.82 13.91 -12.30
C ARG A 48 10.70 14.17 -13.32
N GLY A 49 10.47 13.24 -14.24
CA GLY A 49 9.37 13.32 -15.22
C GLY A 49 7.98 13.27 -14.58
N LEU A 50 7.83 12.52 -13.48
CA LEU A 50 6.59 12.46 -12.69
C LEU A 50 6.22 13.81 -12.06
N GLU A 51 7.20 14.55 -11.55
CA GLU A 51 6.98 15.86 -10.92
C GLU A 51 6.69 16.94 -11.96
N LEU A 52 7.41 16.93 -13.09
CA LEU A 52 7.32 17.99 -14.10
C LEU A 52 6.13 17.84 -15.05
N SER A 53 5.66 16.61 -15.32
CA SER A 53 4.62 16.36 -16.33
C SER A 53 3.29 15.97 -15.71
N VAL A 54 2.29 16.84 -15.89
CA VAL A 54 0.91 16.61 -15.42
C VAL A 54 0.26 15.39 -16.08
N LYS A 55 0.65 15.03 -17.31
CA LYS A 55 0.07 13.92 -18.09
C LYS A 55 0.91 12.64 -18.11
N HIS A 56 1.87 12.49 -17.20
CA HIS A 56 2.72 11.30 -17.19
C HIS A 56 1.88 10.04 -16.85
N PRO A 57 1.91 8.96 -17.66
CA PRO A 57 1.10 7.76 -17.45
C PRO A 57 1.29 7.12 -16.06
N LEU A 58 2.49 7.25 -15.50
CA LEU A 58 2.83 6.74 -14.18
C LEU A 58 2.12 7.50 -13.05
N LYS A 59 1.74 8.76 -13.26
CA LYS A 59 1.04 9.59 -12.25
C LYS A 59 -0.36 9.04 -11.97
N LYS A 60 -1.11 8.70 -13.03
CA LYS A 60 -2.43 8.06 -12.89
C LYS A 60 -2.35 6.70 -12.17
N ALA A 61 -1.31 5.92 -12.47
CA ALA A 61 -1.09 4.64 -11.78
C ALA A 61 -0.73 4.85 -10.30
N GLN A 62 0.07 5.87 -9.99
CA GLN A 62 0.39 6.26 -8.62
C GLN A 62 -0.86 6.72 -7.86
N GLU A 63 -1.66 7.60 -8.45
CA GLU A 63 -2.93 8.05 -7.85
C GLU A 63 -3.86 6.87 -7.55
N LYS A 64 -3.95 5.88 -8.46
CA LYS A 64 -4.74 4.65 -8.23
C LYS A 64 -4.22 3.87 -7.01
N LEU A 65 -2.90 3.72 -6.88
CA LEU A 65 -2.28 3.07 -5.72
C LEU A 65 -2.52 3.87 -4.43
N ASP A 66 -2.34 5.19 -4.45
CA ASP A 66 -2.58 6.06 -3.30
C ASP A 66 -4.02 5.96 -2.82
N GLN A 67 -5.00 5.90 -3.73
CA GLN A 67 -6.41 5.71 -3.37
C GLN A 67 -6.68 4.33 -2.75
N ALA A 68 -6.02 3.26 -3.23
CA ALA A 68 -6.14 1.94 -2.62
C ALA A 68 -5.57 1.92 -1.20
N VAL A 69 -4.40 2.54 -1.00
CA VAL A 69 -3.76 2.66 0.32
C VAL A 69 -4.62 3.50 1.27
N LYS A 70 -5.14 4.65 0.83
CA LYS A 70 -6.05 5.49 1.63
C LYS A 70 -7.29 4.71 2.07
N LYS A 71 -7.93 3.96 1.16
CA LYS A 71 -9.07 3.10 1.50
C LYS A 71 -8.71 2.05 2.55
N ALA A 72 -7.53 1.45 2.45
CA ALA A 72 -7.05 0.48 3.45
C ALA A 72 -6.88 1.11 4.83
N TYR A 73 -6.28 2.31 4.91
CA TYR A 73 -6.12 3.02 6.17
C TYR A 73 -7.45 3.52 6.76
N TYR A 74 -8.39 3.99 5.94
CA TYR A 74 -9.69 4.46 6.42
C TYR A 74 -10.64 3.33 6.81
N TYR A 75 -10.36 2.10 6.40
CA TYR A 75 -11.19 0.96 6.74
C TYR A 75 -11.21 0.75 8.27
N GLY A 76 -12.40 0.88 8.86
CA GLY A 76 -12.59 0.74 10.31
C GLY A 76 -12.19 1.97 11.13
N LEU A 77 -11.71 3.04 10.51
CA LEU A 77 -11.52 4.33 11.19
C LEU A 77 -12.81 5.16 11.22
N PRO A 78 -13.08 5.88 12.31
CA PRO A 78 -14.26 6.73 12.39
C PRO A 78 -14.18 7.88 11.37
N LYS A 79 -15.34 8.28 10.83
CA LYS A 79 -15.43 9.22 9.70
C LYS A 79 -14.73 10.57 9.97
N ASN A 80 -14.70 11.02 11.22
CA ASN A 80 -14.03 12.26 11.62
C ASN A 80 -12.49 12.19 11.46
N MET A 81 -11.94 10.99 11.33
CA MET A 81 -10.51 10.75 11.14
C MET A 81 -10.15 10.52 9.66
N GLN A 82 -11.14 10.37 8.78
CA GLN A 82 -10.92 10.21 7.34
C GLN A 82 -10.66 11.58 6.71
N LYS A 83 -9.41 12.04 6.82
CA LYS A 83 -8.95 13.37 6.37
C LYS A 83 -8.34 13.30 4.99
N GLU A 84 -8.68 14.24 4.11
CA GLU A 84 -8.06 14.32 2.77
C GLU A 84 -6.58 14.69 2.84
N ASP A 85 -6.19 15.55 3.80
CA ASP A 85 -4.79 15.90 4.06
C ASP A 85 -4.05 14.73 4.72
N PRO A 86 -3.01 14.16 4.07
CA PRO A 86 -2.25 13.06 4.61
C PRO A 86 -1.52 13.40 5.92
N LEU A 87 -1.07 14.65 6.11
CA LEU A 87 -0.31 15.02 7.30
C LEU A 87 -1.20 15.09 8.54
N GLU A 88 -2.36 15.74 8.43
CA GLU A 88 -3.37 15.75 9.50
C GLU A 88 -3.82 14.32 9.85
N PHE A 89 -4.04 13.48 8.83
CA PHE A 89 -4.38 12.07 9.02
C PHE A 89 -3.31 11.31 9.82
N LEU A 90 -2.05 11.38 9.38
CA LEU A 90 -0.94 10.66 10.00
C LEU A 90 -0.69 11.14 11.43
N LEU A 91 -0.79 12.44 11.69
CA LEU A 91 -0.69 12.98 13.06
C LEU A 91 -1.80 12.43 13.95
N GLY A 92 -3.05 12.44 13.48
CA GLY A 92 -4.18 11.87 14.21
C GLY A 92 -3.98 10.38 14.50
N LEU A 93 -3.52 9.62 13.51
CA LEU A 93 -3.26 8.18 13.64
C LEU A 93 -2.18 7.91 14.69
N ASN A 94 -1.08 8.67 14.67
CA ASN A 94 0.00 8.54 15.66
C ASN A 94 -0.49 8.82 17.08
N LEU A 95 -1.32 9.87 17.27
CA LEU A 95 -1.91 10.17 18.58
C LEU A 95 -2.86 9.06 19.07
N LEU A 96 -3.59 8.41 18.16
CA LEU A 96 -4.44 7.27 18.48
C LEU A 96 -3.61 6.05 18.91
N CYS A 97 -2.57 5.71 18.14
CA CYS A 97 -1.65 4.62 18.47
C CYS A 97 -1.01 4.84 19.83
N TYR A 98 -0.46 6.04 20.09
CA TYR A 98 0.14 6.39 21.38
C TYR A 98 -0.82 6.19 22.56
N LYS A 99 -2.08 6.62 22.43
CA LYS A 99 -3.09 6.41 23.48
C LYS A 99 -3.37 4.92 23.71
N LYS A 100 -3.49 4.15 22.63
CA LYS A 100 -3.74 2.70 22.68
C LYS A 100 -2.58 1.94 23.33
N GLU A 101 -1.35 2.31 23.01
CA GLU A 101 -0.14 1.78 23.65
C GLU A 101 -0.11 2.09 25.15
N LYS A 102 -0.43 3.33 25.52
CA LYS A 102 -0.50 3.75 26.94
C LYS A 102 -1.59 3.00 27.72
N GLU A 103 -2.69 2.65 27.07
CA GLU A 103 -3.76 1.79 27.61
C GLU A 103 -3.36 0.30 27.67
N GLY A 104 -2.18 -0.09 27.18
CA GLY A 104 -1.69 -1.46 27.16
C GLY A 104 -2.20 -2.31 25.99
N HIS A 105 -2.82 -1.70 24.98
CA HIS A 105 -3.23 -2.43 23.77
C HIS A 105 -2.02 -2.70 22.87
N GLN A 106 -1.99 -3.88 22.26
CA GLN A 106 -0.98 -4.23 21.27
C GLN A 106 -1.22 -3.47 19.96
N ILE A 107 -0.18 -2.80 19.47
CA ILE A 107 -0.18 -2.18 18.14
C ILE A 107 0.39 -3.17 17.13
N VAL A 108 -0.22 -3.19 15.94
CA VAL A 108 0.27 -3.99 14.81
C VAL A 108 1.48 -3.26 14.21
N GLY A 109 2.62 -3.96 14.18
CA GLY A 109 3.85 -3.45 13.57
C GLY A 109 3.80 -3.40 12.04
N PRO A 110 4.89 -2.97 11.40
CA PRO A 110 4.98 -2.98 9.94
C PRO A 110 4.92 -4.42 9.41
N GLY A 111 4.21 -4.62 8.30
CA GLY A 111 4.09 -5.92 7.64
C GLY A 111 2.67 -6.25 7.23
N LEU A 112 2.45 -7.52 6.88
CA LEU A 112 1.12 -8.03 6.60
C LEU A 112 0.32 -8.14 7.91
N PRO A 113 -0.92 -7.62 7.95
CA PRO A 113 -1.78 -7.79 9.11
C PRO A 113 -2.05 -9.28 9.39
N SER A 114 -2.21 -9.65 10.65
CA SER A 114 -2.40 -11.05 11.08
C SER A 114 -3.62 -11.77 10.49
N PHE A 115 -4.60 -11.03 9.97
CA PHE A 115 -5.76 -11.60 9.29
C PHE A 115 -5.50 -11.93 7.80
N CYS A 116 -4.37 -11.51 7.25
CA CYS A 116 -3.95 -11.91 5.91
C CYS A 116 -3.18 -13.22 6.03
N ASN A 117 -3.61 -14.23 5.28
CA ASN A 117 -2.81 -15.44 5.11
C ASN A 117 -1.53 -15.10 4.33
N GLU A 118 -0.48 -15.90 4.48
CA GLU A 118 0.78 -15.78 3.70
C GLU A 118 0.61 -16.19 2.22
N ASP A 119 -0.51 -15.82 1.61
CA ASP A 119 -0.82 -16.10 0.22
C ASP A 119 0.17 -15.36 -0.70
N LYS A 120 0.64 -16.04 -1.74
CA LYS A 120 1.51 -15.47 -2.78
C LYS A 120 0.93 -14.21 -3.45
N VAL A 121 -0.38 -13.97 -3.30
CA VAL A 121 -1.10 -12.82 -3.83
C VAL A 121 -0.62 -11.49 -3.23
N TYR A 122 0.01 -11.49 -2.05
CA TYR A 122 0.55 -10.28 -1.43
C TYR A 122 1.99 -9.97 -1.82
N PHE A 123 2.68 -10.94 -2.41
CA PHE A 123 4.10 -10.84 -2.75
C PHE A 123 4.27 -10.62 -4.26
N SER A 124 5.47 -10.17 -4.62
CA SER A 124 5.91 -9.99 -6.00
C SER A 124 7.25 -10.69 -6.16
N ASP A 125 7.47 -11.32 -7.31
CA ASP A 125 8.77 -11.90 -7.68
C ASP A 125 9.76 -10.82 -8.15
N ASP A 126 9.31 -9.56 -8.26
CA ASP A 126 10.11 -8.37 -8.61
C ASP A 126 11.08 -8.01 -7.47
N THR A 127 12.13 -8.80 -7.36
CA THR A 127 13.24 -8.63 -6.41
C THR A 127 14.50 -8.23 -7.16
N ILE A 128 15.38 -7.46 -6.53
CA ILE A 128 16.75 -7.25 -7.02
C ILE A 128 17.52 -8.54 -6.72
N GLY A 129 17.29 -9.58 -7.51
CA GLY A 129 18.05 -10.82 -7.43
C GLY A 129 19.49 -10.58 -7.87
N LEU A 130 20.43 -11.27 -7.23
CA LEU A 130 21.87 -11.29 -7.54
C LEU A 130 22.17 -11.96 -8.89
N LYS A 131 21.59 -11.46 -9.98
CA LYS A 131 21.81 -11.97 -11.34
C LYS A 131 23.12 -11.46 -11.97
N GLY A 132 24.13 -11.18 -11.14
CA GLY A 132 25.40 -10.57 -11.56
C GLY A 132 26.60 -10.88 -10.66
N ILE A 133 26.50 -11.82 -9.73
CA ILE A 133 27.66 -12.46 -9.09
C ILE A 133 27.65 -13.94 -9.45
N GLU A 134 27.75 -14.22 -10.74
CA GLU A 134 28.41 -15.45 -11.16
C GLU A 134 29.90 -15.14 -11.06
N GLY A 135 30.58 -15.89 -10.19
CA GLY A 135 32.01 -15.72 -9.96
C GLY A 135 32.81 -16.05 -11.21
N ASP A 136 33.71 -15.14 -11.57
CA ASP A 136 35.00 -15.47 -12.15
C ASP A 136 36.02 -15.72 -11.03
#